data_AF-A0A5B7UIZ7-F1
#
_entry.id   AF-A0A5B7UIZ7-F1
#
_cell.length_a   1.000
_cell.length_b   1.000
_cell.length_c   1.000
_cell.angle_alpha   90.00
_cell.angle_beta   90.00
_cell.angle_gamma   90.00
#
_symmetry.space_group_name_H-M   'P 1'
#
loop_
_entity.id
_entity.type
_entity.pdbx_description
1 polymer ?
#
loop_
_entity_poly.entity_id
_entity_poly.type
_entity_poly.pdbx_seq_one_letter_code
_entity_poly.pdbx_strand_id
1 'polypeptide(L)'
;MKNAIRTTSIISYLLIILAGQMIGLPFICWLFFTLFDFGNIDQLFAILGIIGIILNLTKWKNETSITIISFVLMLSPIASRLVQVPLEKFNYLAFQIPLTIFIITYLTFIIINIRQKLLVTRYCQKRG
;
A
#
# COMPACT_ATOMS: atom_id res chain seq x y z
N MET A 1 16.09 -4.09 -9.97
CA MET A 1 15.94 -3.55 -8.60
C MET A 1 14.60 -2.86 -8.35
N LYS A 2 14.27 -1.77 -9.06
CA LYS A 2 13.00 -1.02 -8.87
C LYS A 2 11.72 -1.88 -8.83
N ASN A 3 11.56 -2.78 -9.81
CA ASN A 3 10.40 -3.68 -9.85
C ASN A 3 10.37 -4.68 -8.67
N ALA A 4 11.55 -5.14 -8.22
CA ALA A 4 11.63 -6.06 -7.08
C ALA A 4 11.18 -5.36 -5.79
N ILE A 5 11.66 -4.15 -5.52
CA ILE A 5 11.26 -3.34 -4.35
C ILE A 5 9.74 -3.12 -4.33
N ARG A 6 9.15 -2.77 -5.49
CA ARG A 6 7.69 -2.64 -5.60
C ARG A 6 6.99 -3.96 -5.30
N THR A 7 7.41 -5.06 -5.94
CA THR A 7 6.79 -6.37 -5.73
C THR A 7 6.88 -6.80 -4.27
N THR A 8 8.04 -6.62 -3.62
CA THR A 8 8.20 -6.87 -2.19
C THR A 8 7.22 -6.04 -1.37
N SER A 9 7.06 -4.74 -1.66
CA SER A 9 6.10 -3.89 -0.94
C SER A 9 4.66 -4.41 -1.04
N ILE A 10 4.23 -4.81 -2.24
CA ILE A 10 2.86 -5.29 -2.48
C ILE A 10 2.66 -6.64 -1.80
N ILE A 11 3.62 -7.56 -1.92
CA ILE A 11 3.54 -8.86 -1.24
C ILE A 11 3.46 -8.66 0.28
N SER A 12 4.32 -7.82 0.85
CA SER A 12 4.30 -7.52 2.29
C SER A 12 2.97 -6.92 2.72
N TYR A 13 2.37 -6.03 1.92
CA TYR A 13 1.04 -5.47 2.18
C TYR A 13 -0.05 -6.55 2.21
N LEU A 14 -0.06 -7.47 1.24
CA LEU A 14 -1.06 -8.55 1.19
C LEU A 14 -0.90 -9.56 2.35
N LEU A 15 0.32 -9.71 2.86
CA LEU A 15 0.67 -10.59 3.97
C LEU A 15 0.42 -9.98 5.36
N ILE A 16 -0.01 -8.72 5.45
CA ILE A 16 -0.43 -8.14 6.74
C ILE A 16 -1.55 -9.02 7.31
N ILE A 17 -1.42 -9.44 8.56
CA ILE A 17 -2.47 -10.21 9.25
C ILE A 17 -3.23 -9.26 10.19
N LEU A 18 -4.57 -9.26 10.12
CA LEU A 18 -5.45 -8.59 11.08
C LEU A 18 -6.00 -9.61 12.08
N ALA A 19 -5.61 -9.53 13.35
CA ALA A 19 -6.13 -10.35 14.44
C ALA A 19 -7.22 -9.56 15.19
N GLY A 20 -8.40 -9.46 14.57
CA GLY A 20 -9.58 -8.82 15.18
C GLY A 20 -10.50 -9.77 15.94
N GLN A 21 -10.35 -11.09 15.73
CA GLN A 21 -11.17 -12.19 16.27
C GLN A 21 -10.30 -13.45 16.46
N MET A 22 -10.91 -14.61 16.79
CA MET A 22 -10.24 -15.89 17.14
C MET A 22 -9.18 -16.40 16.13
N ILE A 23 -9.15 -15.87 14.90
CA ILE A 23 -8.19 -16.25 13.85
C ILE A 23 -7.65 -14.98 13.18
N GLY A 24 -6.35 -14.95 12.91
CA GLY A 24 -5.73 -13.89 12.12
C GLY A 24 -6.18 -13.96 10.66
N LEU A 25 -6.78 -12.88 10.16
CA LEU A 25 -7.26 -12.78 8.79
C LEU A 25 -6.22 -12.07 7.91
N PRO A 26 -5.75 -12.68 6.80
CA PRO A 26 -4.91 -11.98 5.83
C PRO A 26 -5.60 -10.72 5.29
N PHE A 27 -4.85 -9.63 5.16
CA PHE A 27 -5.40 -8.33 4.79
C PHE A 27 -6.10 -8.34 3.44
N ILE A 28 -5.60 -9.14 2.49
CA ILE A 28 -6.27 -9.32 1.19
C ILE A 28 -7.66 -9.96 1.32
N CYS A 29 -7.82 -10.95 2.21
CA CYS A 29 -9.12 -11.55 2.47
C CYS A 29 -10.05 -10.51 3.11
N TRP A 30 -9.54 -9.73 4.07
CA TRP A 30 -10.30 -8.64 4.67
C TRP A 30 -10.79 -7.64 3.62
N LEU A 31 -9.90 -7.12 2.77
CA LEU A 31 -10.26 -6.21 1.68
C LEU A 31 -11.36 -6.79 0.79
N PHE A 32 -11.23 -8.06 0.39
CA PHE A 32 -12.19 -8.70 -0.49
C PHE A 32 -13.57 -8.89 0.16
N PHE A 33 -13.64 -9.33 1.41
CA PHE A 33 -14.92 -9.48 2.10
C PHE A 33 -15.59 -8.13 2.36
N THR A 34 -14.81 -7.14 2.79
CA THR A 34 -15.31 -5.80 3.11
C THR A 34 -15.80 -5.05 1.87
N LEU A 35 -15.34 -5.38 0.66
CA LEU A 35 -15.91 -4.83 -0.58
C LEU A 35 -17.41 -5.09 -0.74
N PHE A 36 -17.89 -6.24 -0.24
CA PHE A 36 -19.29 -6.66 -0.39
C PHE A 36 -20.14 -6.32 0.84
N ASP A 37 -19.55 -5.65 1.84
CA ASP A 37 -20.23 -5.24 3.06
C ASP A 37 -20.95 -3.89 2.89
N PHE A 38 -22.05 -3.92 2.13
CA PHE A 38 -22.78 -2.71 1.75
C PHE A 38 -23.38 -1.96 2.94
N GLY A 39 -23.13 -0.65 2.99
CA GLY A 39 -23.60 0.23 4.06
C GLY A 39 -22.60 0.39 5.21
N ASN A 40 -21.46 -0.30 5.18
CA ASN A 40 -20.36 -0.12 6.11
C ASN A 40 -19.34 0.90 5.57
N ILE A 41 -18.87 1.83 6.41
CA ILE A 41 -17.84 2.80 6.02
C ILE A 41 -16.51 2.11 5.66
N ASP A 42 -16.25 0.93 6.23
CA ASP A 42 -15.06 0.12 5.92
C ASP A 42 -15.03 -0.31 4.45
N GLN A 43 -16.19 -0.43 3.79
CA GLN A 43 -16.31 -0.72 2.36
C GLN A 43 -15.58 0.33 1.52
N LEU A 44 -15.76 1.61 1.84
CA LEU A 44 -15.10 2.71 1.13
C LEU A 44 -13.58 2.58 1.23
N PHE A 45 -13.05 2.30 2.41
CA PHE A 45 -11.62 2.12 2.61
C PHE A 45 -11.07 0.86 1.92
N ALA A 46 -11.84 -0.23 1.89
CA ALA A 46 -11.47 -1.43 1.13
C ALA A 46 -11.39 -1.14 -0.38
N ILE A 47 -12.35 -0.40 -0.94
CA ILE A 47 -12.33 0.05 -2.33
C ILE A 47 -11.07 0.88 -2.60
N LEU A 48 -10.75 1.86 -1.76
CA LEU A 48 -9.55 2.67 -1.90
C LEU A 48 -8.28 1.80 -1.87
N GLY A 49 -8.17 0.88 -0.91
CA GLY A 49 -7.04 -0.05 -0.82
C GLY A 49 -6.84 -0.87 -2.09
N ILE A 50 -7.92 -1.40 -2.66
CA ILE A 50 -7.89 -2.20 -3.87
C ILE A 50 -7.54 -1.37 -5.10
N ILE A 51 -8.08 -0.15 -5.23
CA ILE A 51 -7.69 0.78 -6.29
C ILE A 51 -6.18 1.05 -6.19
N GLY A 52 -5.66 1.28 -4.98
CA GLY A 52 -4.23 1.46 -4.75
C GLY A 52 -3.38 0.25 -5.22
N ILE A 53 -3.83 -0.98 -4.95
CA ILE A 53 -3.18 -2.20 -5.47
C ILE A 53 -3.24 -2.24 -7.00
N ILE A 54 -4.42 -2.00 -7.60
CA ILE A 54 -4.62 -2.06 -9.05
C ILE A 54 -3.71 -1.06 -9.76
N LEU A 55 -3.59 0.18 -9.25
CA LEU A 55 -2.72 1.20 -9.82
C LEU A 55 -1.26 0.74 -9.92
N ASN A 56 -0.78 -0.07 -8.97
CA ASN A 56 0.56 -0.67 -9.00
C ASN A 56 0.74 -1.75 -10.07
N LEU A 57 -0.34 -2.25 -10.68
CA LEU A 57 -0.35 -3.23 -11.76
C LEU A 57 -0.52 -2.58 -13.15
N THR A 58 -0.98 -1.32 -13.21
CA THR A 58 -1.21 -0.60 -14.47
C THR A 58 0.09 -0.26 -15.23
N LYS A 59 -0.06 0.18 -16.48
CA LYS A 59 1.07 0.68 -17.30
C LYS A 59 1.73 1.92 -16.68
N TRP A 60 0.97 2.72 -15.92
CA TRP A 60 1.45 3.98 -15.30
C TRP A 60 2.02 3.79 -13.89
N LYS A 61 2.22 2.54 -13.44
CA LYS A 61 2.74 2.19 -12.11
C LYS A 61 4.12 2.77 -11.73
N ASN A 62 4.82 3.39 -12.68
CA ASN A 62 6.12 4.02 -12.46
C ASN A 62 6.06 5.55 -12.47
N GLU A 63 4.90 6.14 -12.83
CA GLU A 63 4.69 7.57 -12.75
C GLU A 63 4.70 7.99 -11.28
N THR A 64 5.44 9.06 -10.98
CA THR A 64 5.65 9.51 -9.59
C THR A 64 4.32 9.83 -8.90
N SER A 65 3.44 10.58 -9.56
CA SER A 65 2.13 10.95 -8.99
C SER A 65 1.25 9.73 -8.75
N ILE A 66 1.21 8.80 -9.72
CA ILE A 66 0.45 7.54 -9.57
C ILE A 66 0.99 6.71 -8.40
N THR A 67 2.32 6.66 -8.23
CA THR A 67 2.94 5.92 -7.13
C THR A 67 2.57 6.51 -5.77
N ILE A 68 2.61 7.84 -5.62
CA ILE A 68 2.24 8.50 -4.37
C ILE A 68 0.75 8.30 -4.07
N ILE A 69 -0.12 8.47 -5.07
CA ILE A 69 -1.56 8.22 -4.94
C ILE A 69 -1.82 6.77 -4.52
N SER A 70 -1.17 5.82 -5.17
CA SER A 70 -1.30 4.40 -4.85
C SER A 70 -0.91 4.09 -3.40
N PHE A 71 0.16 4.71 -2.90
CA PHE A 71 0.60 4.56 -1.52
C PHE A 71 -0.46 5.03 -0.52
N VAL A 72 -0.98 6.25 -0.72
CA VAL A 72 -2.00 6.85 0.14
C VAL A 72 -3.27 5.99 0.14
N LEU A 73 -3.69 5.53 -1.04
CA LEU A 73 -4.84 4.65 -1.20
C LEU A 73 -4.66 3.31 -0.47
N MET A 74 -3.49 2.67 -0.60
CA MET A 74 -3.18 1.43 0.13
C MET A 74 -3.07 1.65 1.65
N LEU A 75 -2.57 2.79 2.12
CA LEU A 75 -2.52 3.10 3.54
C LEU A 75 -3.91 3.35 4.15
N SER A 76 -4.86 3.87 3.37
CA SER A 76 -6.18 4.27 3.87
C SER A 76 -6.95 3.19 4.64
N PRO A 77 -7.09 1.93 4.17
CA PRO A 77 -7.73 0.88 4.96
C PRO A 77 -6.97 0.51 6.22
N ILE A 78 -5.63 0.54 6.20
CA ILE A 78 -4.82 0.25 7.40
C ILE A 78 -5.05 1.34 8.45
N ALA A 79 -4.99 2.61 8.04
CA ALA A 79 -5.24 3.76 8.91
C ALA A 79 -6.65 3.70 9.51
N SER A 80 -7.67 3.38 8.69
CA SER A 80 -9.03 3.19 9.18
C SER A 80 -9.11 2.13 10.29
N ARG A 81 -8.46 0.97 10.09
CA ARG A 81 -8.42 -0.09 11.12
C ARG A 81 -7.70 0.34 12.39
N LEU A 82 -6.62 1.11 12.28
CA LEU A 82 -5.88 1.62 13.44
C LEU A 82 -6.66 2.69 14.22
N VAL A 83 -7.58 3.41 13.58
CA VAL A 83 -8.46 4.39 14.24
C VAL A 83 -9.63 3.68 14.94
N GLN A 84 -10.20 2.65 14.32
CA GLN A 84 -11.41 2.00 14.82
C GLN A 84 -11.14 0.89 15.86
N VAL A 85 -9.97 0.25 15.80
CA VAL A 85 -9.62 -0.87 16.68
C VAL A 85 -8.52 -0.42 17.66
N PRO A 86 -8.61 -0.79 18.95
CA PRO A 86 -7.58 -0.47 19.91
C PRO A 86 -6.18 -0.94 19.47
N LEU A 87 -5.16 -0.10 19.69
CA LEU A 87 -3.81 -0.34 19.20
C LEU A 87 -3.17 -1.61 19.80
N GLU A 88 -3.60 -2.03 20.99
CA GLU A 88 -3.14 -3.25 21.64
C GLU A 88 -3.46 -4.50 20.80
N LYS A 89 -4.56 -4.45 20.03
CA LYS A 89 -4.96 -5.52 19.09
C LYS A 89 -4.08 -5.59 17.85
N PHE A 90 -3.05 -4.77 17.73
CA PHE A 90 -2.05 -4.84 16.66
C PHE A 90 -0.64 -5.14 17.18
N ASN A 91 -0.50 -5.38 18.48
CA ASN A 91 0.79 -5.65 19.11
C ASN A 91 1.24 -7.11 18.90
N TYR A 92 1.45 -7.49 17.64
CA TYR A 92 2.02 -8.77 17.27
C TYR A 92 2.83 -8.68 15.97
N LEU A 93 3.85 -9.54 15.87
CA LEU A 93 4.83 -9.49 14.80
C LEU A 93 4.22 -9.71 13.41
N ALA A 94 3.18 -10.54 13.30
CA ALA A 94 2.51 -10.82 12.02
C ALA A 94 1.75 -9.60 11.43
N PHE A 95 1.51 -8.55 12.20
CA PHE A 95 1.03 -7.25 11.68
C PHE A 95 2.20 -6.28 11.52
N GLN A 96 3.02 -6.12 12.55
CA GLN A 96 4.08 -5.12 12.60
C GLN A 96 5.15 -5.34 11.53
N ILE A 97 5.63 -6.57 11.34
CA ILE A 97 6.71 -6.86 10.39
C ILE A 97 6.24 -6.61 8.95
N PRO A 98 5.14 -7.21 8.45
CA PRO A 98 4.72 -6.98 7.07
C PRO A 98 4.35 -5.52 6.79
N LEU A 99 3.70 -4.84 7.75
CA LEU A 99 3.38 -3.41 7.65
C LEU A 99 4.64 -2.55 7.52
N THR A 100 5.64 -2.80 8.38
CA THR A 100 6.90 -2.05 8.37
C THR A 100 7.66 -2.26 7.06
N ILE A 101 7.75 -3.51 6.58
CA ILE A 101 8.37 -3.80 5.29
C ILE A 101 7.62 -3.09 4.17
N PHE A 102 6.29 -3.14 4.15
CA PHE A 102 5.48 -2.42 3.17
C PHE A 102 5.80 -0.92 3.17
N ILE A 103 5.75 -0.24 4.32
CA ILE A 103 6.00 1.21 4.42
C ILE A 103 7.40 1.55 3.91
N ILE A 104 8.44 0.88 4.42
CA ILE A 104 9.83 1.21 4.09
C ILE A 104 10.11 0.95 2.60
N THR A 105 9.70 -0.21 2.09
CA THR A 105 9.96 -0.58 0.69
C THR A 105 9.16 0.28 -0.28
N TYR A 106 7.91 0.63 0.05
CA TYR A 106 7.10 1.51 -0.79
C TYR A 106 7.62 2.95 -0.82
N LEU A 107 8.03 3.50 0.33
CA LEU A 107 8.69 4.82 0.39
C LEU A 107 10.00 4.82 -0.42
N THR A 108 10.78 3.75 -0.33
CA THR A 108 11.99 3.58 -1.14
C THR A 108 11.65 3.57 -2.64
N PHE A 109 10.57 2.89 -3.05
CA PHE A 109 10.09 2.88 -4.43
C PHE A 109 9.69 4.29 -4.91
N ILE A 110 8.99 5.08 -4.08
CA ILE A 110 8.66 6.48 -4.37
C ILE A 110 9.93 7.31 -4.59
N ILE A 111 10.91 7.22 -3.70
CA ILE A 111 12.18 7.97 -3.80
C ILE A 111 12.90 7.62 -5.11
N ILE A 112 12.95 6.34 -5.48
CA ILE A 112 13.55 5.91 -6.75
C ILE A 112 12.82 6.53 -7.94
N ASN A 113 11.48 6.57 -7.93
CA ASN A 113 10.69 7.21 -8.99
C ASN A 113 10.98 8.70 -9.13
N ILE A 114 11.02 9.42 -8.00
CA ILE A 114 11.34 10.85 -7.99
C ILE A 114 12.74 11.10 -8.56
N ARG A 115 13.74 10.35 -8.09
CA ARG A 115 15.14 10.50 -8.56
C ARG A 115 15.26 10.23 -10.06
N GLN A 116 14.60 9.19 -10.57
CA GLN A 116 14.61 8.89 -12.01
C GLN A 116 13.99 10.03 -12.83
N LYS A 117 12.84 10.56 -12.39
CA LYS A 117 12.19 11.69 -13.07
C LYS A 117 13.09 12.92 -13.10
N LEU A 118 13.71 13.28 -11.97
CA LEU A 118 14.64 14.40 -11.88
C LEU A 118 15.87 14.26 -12.78
N LEU A 119 16.42 13.04 -12.90
CA LEU A 119 17.56 12.78 -13.80
C LEU A 119 17.19 12.98 -15.26
N VAL A 120 16.02 12.50 -15.68
CA VAL A 120 15.51 12.70 -17.05
C VAL A 120 15.30 14.19 -17.34
N THR A 121 14.65 14.93 -16.43
CA THR A 121 14.45 16.38 -16.60
C THR A 121 15.77 17.14 -16.72
N ARG A 122 16.76 16.84 -15.87
CA ARG A 122 18.09 17.46 -15.94
C ARG A 122 18.82 17.16 -17.25
N TYR A 123 18.63 15.98 -17.81
CA TYR A 123 19.24 15.59 -19.08
C TYR A 123 18.64 16.34 -20.27
N CYS A 124 17.31 16.44 -20.32
CA CYS A 124 16.61 17.22 -21.34
C CYS A 124 17.00 18.71 -21.30
N GLN A 125 17.16 19.28 -20.10
CA GLN A 125 17.58 20.68 -19.92
C GLN A 125 19.02 20.95 -20.37
N LYS A 126 19.91 19.94 -20.37
CA LYS A 126 21.29 20.10 -20.87
C LYS A 126 21.44 19.97 -22.39
N ARG A 127 20.40 19.53 -23.10
CA ARG A 127 20.44 19.25 -24.55
C ARG A 127 19.64 20.25 -25.40
N GLY A 128 18.89 21.17 -24.79
CA GLY A 128 18.17 22.26 -25.47
C GLY A 128 18.89 23.57 -25.26
#